data_AF-A0A227J851-F1
#
_entry.id   AF-A0A227J851-F1
#
_cell.length_a   1.000
_cell.length_b   1.000
_cell.length_c   1.000
_cell.angle_alpha   90.00
_cell.angle_beta   90.00
_cell.angle_gamma   90.00
#
_symmetry.space_group_name_H-M   'P 1'
#
loop_
_entity.id
_entity.type
_entity.pdbx_description
1 polymer ?
#
loop_
_entity_poly.entity_id
_entity_poly.type
_entity_poly.pdbx_seq_one_letter_code
_entity_poly.pdbx_strand_id
1 'polypeptide(L)' 'ERRLIKKIEKTLDKIKEDDFGFCESCGVEIGVRRLEARPTADLCIDCKTLAEIKEKQMQG' A
#
# COMPACT_ATOMS: atom_id res chain seq x y z
N GLU A 1 0.86 14.35 13.58
CA GLU A 1 0.26 13.09 14.10
C GLU A 1 -0.97 12.56 13.32
N ARG A 2 -1.90 13.37 12.81
CA ARG A 2 -3.18 12.90 12.20
C ARG A 2 -3.11 12.11 10.87
N ARG A 3 -1.94 12.02 10.22
CA ARG A 3 -1.83 11.41 8.88
C ARG A 3 -1.96 9.88 8.91
N LEU A 4 -1.54 9.23 10.00
CA LEU A 4 -1.61 7.78 10.11
C LEU A 4 -3.04 7.30 10.37
N ILE A 5 -3.79 8.02 11.22
CA ILE A 5 -5.19 7.73 11.52
C ILE A 5 -6.02 7.71 10.23
N LYS A 6 -5.88 8.73 9.38
CA LYS A 6 -6.56 8.78 8.08
C LYS A 6 -6.25 7.59 7.16
N LYS A 7 -5.02 7.06 7.22
CA LYS A 7 -4.66 5.87 6.44
C LYS A 7 -5.32 4.61 6.98
N ILE A 8 -5.45 4.51 8.30
CA ILE A 8 -6.16 3.39 8.94
C ILE A 8 -7.64 3.45 8.57
N GLU A 9 -8.28 4.61 8.66
CA GLU A 9 -9.68 4.80 8.24
C GLU A 9 -9.90 4.39 6.78
N LYS A 10 -9.07 4.88 5.85
CA LYS A 10 -9.11 4.45 4.43
C LYS A 10 -8.95 2.93 4.27
N THR A 11 -8.06 2.32 5.06
CA THR A 11 -7.83 0.87 5.01
C THR A 11 -9.06 0.10 5.49
N LEU A 12 -9.72 0.58 6.54
CA LEU A 12 -10.96 -0.01 7.06
C LEU A 12 -12.09 0.08 6.03
N ASP A 13 -12.17 1.18 5.27
CA ASP A 13 -13.19 1.32 4.23
C ASP A 13 -12.95 0.33 3.07
N LYS A 14 -11.70 0.13 2.65
CA LYS A 14 -11.35 -0.91 1.65
C LYS A 14 -11.76 -2.32 2.10
N ILE A 15 -11.63 -2.62 3.39
CA ILE A 15 -12.06 -3.91 3.95
C ILE A 15 -13.59 -4.06 3.86
N LYS A 16 -14.35 -2.99 4.10
CA LYS A 16 -15.82 -3.01 3.96
C LYS A 16 -16.27 -3.17 2.51
N GLU A 17 -15.48 -2.65 1.57
CA GLU A 17 -15.74 -2.71 0.12
C GLU A 17 -15.23 -4.00 -0.53
N ASP A 18 -14.62 -4.91 0.23
CA ASP A 18 -13.99 -6.16 -0.25
C ASP A 18 -12.84 -5.94 -1.27
N ASP A 19 -12.26 -4.73 -1.27
CA ASP A 19 -11.12 -4.33 -2.12
C ASP A 19 -9.79 -4.32 -1.33
N PHE A 20 -9.77 -4.95 -0.15
CA PHE A 20 -8.59 -5.01 0.69
C PHE A 20 -7.63 -6.11 0.23
N GLY A 21 -6.34 -5.76 0.15
CA GLY A 21 -5.28 -6.72 -0.13
C GLY A 21 -4.84 -6.75 -1.60
N PHE A 22 -5.29 -5.81 -2.43
CA PHE A 22 -4.82 -5.66 -3.81
C PHE A 22 -3.94 -4.44 -4.00
N CYS A 23 -3.00 -4.52 -4.94
CA CYS A 23 -2.11 -3.42 -5.27
C CYS A 23 -2.84 -2.39 -6.13
N GLU A 24 -2.87 -1.13 -5.68
CA GLU A 24 -3.52 -0.02 -6.41
C GLU A 24 -2.88 0.27 -7.79
N SER A 25 -1.65 -0.19 -8.04
CA SER A 25 -0.93 0.10 -9.30
C SER A 25 -1.05 -0.99 -10.36
N CYS A 26 -1.20 -2.25 -9.98
CA CYS A 26 -1.18 -3.37 -10.93
C CYS A 26 -2.30 -4.39 -10.69
N GLY A 27 -3.10 -4.22 -9.64
CA GLY A 27 -4.24 -5.09 -9.33
C GLY A 27 -3.89 -6.46 -8.76
N VAL A 28 -2.60 -6.77 -8.57
CA VAL A 28 -2.18 -8.07 -8.01
C VAL A 28 -2.40 -8.11 -6.50
N GLU A 29 -2.57 -9.33 -5.97
CA GLU A 29 -2.67 -9.56 -4.54
C GLU A 29 -1.37 -9.16 -3.79
N ILE A 30 -1.54 -8.45 -2.68
CA ILE A 30 -0.48 -8.11 -1.75
C ILE A 30 -0.31 -9.30 -0.80
N GLY A 31 0.88 -9.88 -0.77
CA GLY A 31 1.14 -11.07 0.05
C GLY A 31 0.78 -10.87 1.53
N VAL A 32 0.12 -11.87 2.13
CA VAL A 32 -0.41 -11.82 3.50
C VAL A 32 0.63 -11.37 4.52
N ARG A 33 1.85 -11.93 4.48
CA ARG A 33 2.96 -11.53 5.38
C ARG A 33 3.28 -10.03 5.33
N ARG A 34 3.09 -9.38 4.19
CA ARG A 34 3.28 -7.93 4.03
C ARG A 34 2.15 -7.13 4.66
N LEU A 35 0.91 -7.59 4.51
CA LEU A 35 -0.26 -6.96 5.14
C LEU A 35 -0.25 -7.16 6.67
N GLU A 36 0.23 -8.30 7.17
CA GLU A 36 0.45 -8.52 8.61
C GLU A 36 1.50 -7.56 9.18
N ALA A 37 2.61 -7.36 8.47
CA ALA A 37 3.64 -6.40 8.87
C ALA A 37 3.17 -4.94 8.74
N ARG A 38 2.37 -4.64 7.72
CA ARG A 38 1.84 -3.30 7.45
C ARG A 38 0.47 -3.38 6.76
N PRO A 39 -0.64 -3.30 7.52
CA PRO A 39 -1.98 -3.42 6.94
C PRO A 39 -2.38 -2.21 6.10
N THR A 40 -1.70 -1.07 6.26
CA THR A 40 -1.91 0.16 5.48
C THR A 40 -1.11 0.20 4.18
N ALA A 41 -0.68 -0.95 3.65
CA ALA A 41 0.09 -1.03 2.42
C ALA A 41 -0.82 -0.96 1.19
N ASP A 42 -0.68 0.07 0.36
CA ASP A 42 -1.46 0.24 -0.88
C ASP A 42 -0.81 -0.45 -2.11
N LEU A 43 0.45 -0.87 -2.01
CA LEU A 43 1.24 -1.42 -3.13
C LEU A 43 1.87 -2.76 -2.79
N CYS A 44 1.95 -3.64 -3.80
CA CYS A 44 2.77 -4.85 -3.75
C CYS A 44 4.26 -4.50 -3.61
N ILE A 45 5.10 -5.50 -3.36
CA ILE A 45 6.53 -5.30 -3.13
C ILE A 45 7.19 -4.68 -4.38
N ASP A 46 6.91 -5.20 -5.57
CA ASP A 46 7.55 -4.78 -6.82
C ASP A 46 7.20 -3.34 -7.19
N CYS A 47 5.91 -2.99 -7.15
CA CYS A 47 5.45 -1.62 -7.40
C CYS A 47 6.03 -0.65 -6.37
N LYS A 48 6.14 -1.07 -5.10
CA LYS A 48 6.74 -0.21 -4.07
C LYS A 48 8.24 0.00 -4.32
N THR A 49 8.97 -1.06 -4.66
CA THR A 49 10.40 -0.98 -4.99
C THR A 49 10.64 -0.10 -6.21
N LEU A 50 9.83 -0.24 -7.26
CA LEU A 50 9.89 0.62 -8.44
C LEU A 50 9.62 2.09 -8.11
N ALA A 51 8.63 2.37 -7.26
CA ALA A 51 8.34 3.74 -6.81
C ALA A 51 9.53 4.35 -6.03
N GLU A 52 10.19 3.56 -5.17
CA GLU A 52 11.36 4.01 -4.42
C GLU A 52 12.59 4.25 -5.32
N ILE A 53 12.79 3.44 -6.35
CA ILE A 53 13.84 3.67 -7.37
C ILE A 53 13.57 4.97 -8.11
N LYS A 54 12.33 5.18 -8.58
CA LYS A 54 11.91 6.41 -9.27
C LYS A 54 12.09 7.65 -8.40
N GLU A 55 11.69 7.58 -7.13
CA GLU A 55 11.83 8.69 -6.17
C GLU A 55 13.31 9.08 -5.99
N LYS A 56 14.21 8.09 -5.86
CA LYS A 56 15.66 8.33 -5.79
C LYS A 56 16.23 8.94 -7.06
N GLN A 57 15.73 8.54 -8.24
CA GLN A 57 16.20 9.09 -9.52
C GLN A 57 15.71 10.52 -9.77
N MET A 58 14.52 10.88 -9.29
CA MET A 58 13.97 12.24 -9.44
C MET A 58 14.50 13.24 -8.41
N GLN A 59 15.08 12.77 -7.31
CA GLN A 59 15.65 13.62 -6.25
C GLN A 59 17.11 14.03 -6.50
N GLY A 60 17.77 13.50 -7.53
CA GLY A 60 19.10 13.90 -7.99
C GLY A 60 19.03 14.91 -9.11
#